data_AF-A0A9N9IKK6-F1
#
_entry.id   AF-A0A9N9IKK6-F1
#
_cell.length_a   1.000
_cell.length_b   1.000
_cell.length_c   1.000
_cell.angle_alpha   90.00
_cell.angle_beta   90.00
_cell.angle_gamma   90.00
#
_symmetry.space_group_name_H-M   'P 1'
#
loop_
_entity.id
_entity.type
_entity.pdbx_description
1 polymer ?
#
loop_
_entity_poly.entity_id
_entity_poly.type
_entity_poly.pdbx_seq_one_letter_code
_entity_poly.pdbx_strand_id
1 'polypeptide(L)'
;SGVSIILDEEIVRHFTNRSITIYHDLATLFLESWKRMNTSIQHDWDMMEFEKEELPRPDFYGTDRRISPITLTWEIYFPSEKRLRKFLISGTIVTITEINIKKLCIVIFTIGVVIVFPKIWANRIKNNTKEENVGIYTSLVTATLSKNLALFLTKKENHKTDTNFEDSFIFKSFLFDFFSSYSSLFYILLIKQQYIKRFVEDAPTGCEYDNCLIELTIQLAILLIGKQAFRQFKDLFVPWAKIKFNKQRLKMELENLIDKYKNYEKTIPQWVSDGCLAEAPEIGMSEYGDMVVQFGYIALFGPAFPLAAFFSWINNVVEVRTDAFKYIKTSQRPVAFQTQDIGMWEYVLHVLSSLGVLTNAIMIAFYSNWVQAQFQKYTGDNDNLLLIARLGFILVFEHMVFIVKFIVAYLVPNRSRRLKEAIERE
;
A
#
# COMPACT_ATOMS: atom_id res chain seq x y z
N SER A 1 -16.36 -30.72 8.03
CA SER A 1 -15.87 -31.22 6.73
C SER A 1 -16.15 -30.17 5.67
N GLY A 2 -15.11 -29.46 5.21
CA GLY A 2 -15.24 -28.49 4.12
C GLY A 2 -14.23 -27.37 4.21
N VAL A 3 -13.19 -27.46 3.37
CA VAL A 3 -12.19 -26.42 3.04
C VAL A 3 -11.11 -26.14 4.10
N SER A 4 -10.45 -27.18 4.60
CA SER A 4 -9.03 -27.08 4.92
C SER A 4 -8.28 -27.32 3.61
N ILE A 5 -7.88 -26.25 2.92
CA ILE A 5 -6.89 -26.37 1.84
C ILE A 5 -5.65 -26.95 2.53
N ILE A 6 -5.35 -28.21 2.23
CA ILE A 6 -4.18 -28.93 2.72
C ILE A 6 -2.97 -28.26 2.05
N LEU A 7 -2.54 -27.15 2.61
CA LEU A 7 -1.17 -26.68 2.49
C LEU A 7 -0.38 -27.57 3.46
N ASP A 8 0.10 -28.70 2.94
CA ASP A 8 0.97 -29.58 3.68
C ASP A 8 2.18 -28.77 4.18
N GLU A 9 2.43 -28.82 5.49
CA GLU A 9 3.41 -27.96 6.15
C GLU A 9 4.82 -28.17 5.58
N GLU A 10 5.11 -29.40 5.16
CA GLU A 10 6.37 -29.78 4.53
C GLU A 10 6.53 -29.13 3.14
N ILE A 11 5.43 -29.05 2.37
CA ILE A 11 5.39 -28.37 1.07
C ILE A 11 5.60 -26.87 1.26
N VAL A 12 4.91 -26.24 2.22
CA VAL A 12 5.07 -24.81 2.50
C VAL A 12 6.52 -24.53 2.90
N ARG A 13 7.09 -25.29 3.83
CA ARG A 13 8.49 -25.11 4.29
C ARG A 13 9.53 -25.30 3.18
N HIS A 14 9.37 -26.33 2.34
CA HIS A 14 10.30 -26.57 1.23
C HIS A 14 10.19 -25.49 0.16
N PHE A 15 8.97 -24.99 -0.09
CA PHE A 15 8.72 -23.91 -1.04
C PHE A 15 9.26 -22.57 -0.52
N THR A 16 9.09 -22.26 0.77
CA THR A 16 9.57 -21.01 1.40
C THR A 16 11.06 -20.78 1.14
N ASN A 17 11.93 -21.79 1.35
CA ASN A 17 13.37 -21.62 1.16
C ASN A 17 13.80 -21.38 -0.30
N ARG A 18 13.11 -21.98 -1.28
CA ARG A 18 13.43 -21.79 -2.72
C ARG A 18 12.73 -20.59 -3.36
N SER A 19 11.55 -20.22 -2.87
CA SER A 19 10.73 -19.16 -3.45
C SER A 19 11.20 -17.75 -3.08
N ILE A 20 11.95 -17.58 -1.98
CA ILE A 20 12.40 -16.26 -1.51
C ILE A 20 13.33 -15.56 -2.51
N THR A 21 14.35 -16.27 -2.99
CA THR A 21 15.28 -15.73 -4.00
C THR A 21 14.51 -15.34 -5.26
N ILE A 22 13.55 -16.16 -5.67
CA ILE A 22 12.71 -15.92 -6.83
C ILE A 22 11.85 -14.66 -6.65
N TYR A 23 11.17 -14.50 -5.51
CA TYR A 23 10.30 -13.34 -5.25
C TYR A 23 11.09 -12.03 -5.17
N HIS A 24 12.26 -12.05 -4.52
CA HIS A 24 13.11 -10.87 -4.43
C HIS A 24 13.69 -10.45 -5.79
N ASP A 25 14.22 -11.41 -6.55
CA ASP A 25 14.85 -11.13 -7.83
C ASP A 25 13.79 -10.63 -8.83
N LEU A 26 12.58 -11.20 -8.81
CA LEU A 26 11.45 -10.71 -9.59
C LEU A 26 11.06 -9.27 -9.22
N ALA A 27 11.02 -8.92 -7.93
CA ALA A 27 10.72 -7.56 -7.50
C ALA A 27 11.77 -6.56 -7.98
N THR A 28 13.05 -6.91 -7.90
CA THR A 28 14.14 -6.05 -8.38
C THR A 28 14.10 -5.89 -9.90
N LEU A 29 13.94 -6.99 -10.64
CA LEU A 29 13.81 -6.96 -12.10
C LEU A 29 12.60 -6.15 -12.56
N PHE A 30 11.47 -6.26 -11.84
CA PHE A 30 10.28 -5.47 -12.11
C PHE A 30 10.55 -3.97 -11.98
N LEU A 31 11.17 -3.52 -10.89
CA LEU A 31 11.43 -2.10 -10.65
C LEU A 31 12.42 -1.51 -11.65
N GLU A 32 13.50 -2.23 -11.96
CA GLU A 32 14.48 -1.75 -12.95
C GLU A 32 13.92 -1.78 -14.38
N SER A 33 13.06 -2.75 -14.70
CA SER A 33 12.33 -2.77 -15.98
C SER A 33 11.31 -1.63 -16.07
N TRP A 34 10.62 -1.33 -14.98
CA TRP A 34 9.67 -0.22 -14.90
C TRP A 34 10.35 1.13 -15.12
N LYS A 35 11.48 1.40 -14.44
CA LYS A 35 12.26 2.63 -14.65
C LYS A 35 12.62 2.85 -16.11
N ARG A 36 13.14 1.80 -16.74
CA ARG A 36 13.52 1.86 -18.16
C ARG A 36 12.32 2.11 -19.07
N MET A 37 11.17 1.51 -18.77
CA MET A 37 9.92 1.77 -19.49
C MET A 37 9.44 3.20 -19.28
N ASN A 38 9.46 3.70 -18.04
CA ASN A 38 9.07 5.05 -17.67
C ASN A 38 9.89 6.09 -18.46
N THR A 39 11.22 5.94 -18.53
CA THR A 39 12.04 6.87 -19.33
C THR A 39 11.73 6.83 -20.83
N SER A 40 11.34 5.66 -21.37
CA SER A 40 10.89 5.58 -22.76
C SER A 40 9.59 6.33 -22.97
N ILE A 41 8.62 6.15 -22.07
CA ILE A 41 7.31 6.83 -22.13
C ILE A 41 7.49 8.34 -21.96
N GLN A 42 8.35 8.78 -21.04
CA GLN A 42 8.66 10.20 -20.84
C GLN A 42 9.15 10.88 -22.11
N HIS A 43 10.00 10.20 -22.88
CA HIS A 43 10.46 10.71 -24.17
C HIS A 43 9.34 10.68 -25.22
N ASP A 44 8.65 9.55 -25.37
CA ASP A 44 7.59 9.40 -26.38
C ASP A 44 6.42 10.38 -26.17
N TRP A 45 6.22 10.84 -24.93
CA TRP A 45 5.17 11.80 -24.56
C TRP A 45 5.67 13.22 -24.32
N ASP A 46 6.96 13.50 -24.54
CA ASP A 46 7.56 14.83 -24.34
C ASP A 46 7.37 15.38 -22.90
N MET A 47 7.64 14.54 -21.91
CA MET A 47 7.49 14.84 -20.46
C MET A 47 8.80 14.80 -19.67
N MET A 48 9.95 14.71 -20.34
CA MET A 48 11.27 14.52 -19.70
C MET A 48 11.71 15.67 -18.78
N GLU A 49 11.22 16.89 -19.01
CA GLU A 49 11.60 18.09 -18.24
C GLU A 49 10.43 18.77 -17.50
N PHE A 50 9.27 18.13 -17.47
CA PHE A 50 8.02 18.72 -16.98
C PHE A 50 8.14 19.32 -15.56
N GLU A 51 8.72 18.59 -14.61
CA GLU A 51 8.83 19.05 -13.22
C GLU A 51 9.73 20.29 -13.04
N LYS A 52 10.69 20.50 -13.95
CA LYS A 52 11.57 21.68 -13.90
C LYS A 52 10.84 22.95 -14.32
N GLU A 53 9.86 22.81 -15.20
CA GLU A 53 9.10 23.90 -15.81
C GLU A 53 7.75 24.14 -15.11
N GLU A 54 7.41 23.32 -14.12
CA GLU A 54 6.15 23.36 -13.40
C GLU A 54 5.92 24.72 -12.71
N LEU A 55 4.73 25.29 -12.92
CA LEU A 55 4.36 26.57 -12.32
C LEU A 55 4.08 26.41 -10.82
N PRO A 56 4.36 27.45 -10.01
CA PRO A 56 4.00 27.42 -8.60
C PRO A 56 2.49 27.44 -8.44
N ARG A 57 2.00 26.70 -7.44
CA ARG A 57 0.59 26.60 -7.11
C ARG A 57 0.02 27.95 -6.68
N PRO A 58 -1.26 28.24 -6.96
CA PRO A 58 -1.91 29.47 -6.50
C PRO A 58 -1.89 29.64 -4.98
N ASP A 59 -1.97 28.53 -4.23
CA ASP A 59 -1.98 28.52 -2.77
C ASP A 59 -0.59 28.72 -2.14
N PHE A 60 0.48 28.66 -2.94
CA PHE A 60 1.84 28.77 -2.44
C PHE A 60 2.15 30.21 -2.04
N TYR A 61 2.65 30.38 -0.81
CA TYR A 61 3.15 31.67 -0.32
C TYR A 61 4.63 31.57 0.08
N GLY A 62 5.38 32.64 -0.16
CA GLY A 62 6.76 32.77 0.32
C GLY A 62 6.83 33.75 1.48
N THR A 63 7.78 33.54 2.39
CA THR A 63 8.11 34.54 3.40
C THR A 63 9.13 35.54 2.88
N ASP A 64 9.92 35.14 1.87
CA ASP A 64 11.06 35.89 1.36
C ASP A 64 11.03 35.89 -0.17
N ARG A 65 11.77 36.82 -0.80
CA ARG A 65 12.02 36.82 -2.24
C ARG A 65 13.49 36.52 -2.48
N ARG A 66 13.79 35.67 -3.46
CA ARG A 66 15.17 35.40 -3.87
C ARG A 66 15.27 35.49 -5.39
N ILE A 67 16.47 35.78 -5.87
CA ILE A 67 16.79 35.64 -7.29
C ILE A 67 17.11 34.16 -7.52
N SER A 68 16.39 33.52 -8.46
CA SER A 68 16.66 32.15 -8.85
C SER A 68 18.08 32.05 -9.42
N PRO A 69 18.92 31.10 -8.95
CA PRO A 69 20.29 30.95 -9.44
C PRO A 69 20.36 30.44 -10.88
N ILE A 70 19.25 29.91 -11.41
CA ILE A 70 19.16 29.31 -12.76
C ILE A 70 18.55 30.31 -13.73
N THR A 71 17.37 30.86 -13.40
CA THR A 71 16.63 31.75 -14.30
C THR A 71 17.00 33.22 -14.12
N LEU A 72 17.74 33.57 -13.06
CA LEU A 72 18.08 34.95 -12.68
C LEU A 72 16.86 35.88 -12.52
N THR A 73 15.68 35.30 -12.32
CA THR A 73 14.43 36.02 -12.09
C THR A 73 14.07 36.04 -10.60
N TRP A 74 13.34 37.08 -10.18
CA TRP A 74 12.78 37.15 -8.84
C TRP A 74 11.72 36.06 -8.66
N GLU A 75 11.92 35.18 -7.67
CA GLU A 75 10.94 34.17 -7.29
C GLU A 75 10.54 34.29 -5.81
N ILE A 76 9.31 33.89 -5.54
CA ILE A 76 8.77 33.76 -4.19
C ILE A 76 9.42 32.53 -3.54
N TYR A 77 10.05 32.71 -2.38
CA TYR A 77 10.80 31.67 -1.70
C TYR A 77 10.28 31.40 -0.29
N PHE A 78 10.22 30.12 0.06
CA PHE A 78 9.93 29.66 1.40
C PHE A 78 11.18 28.97 1.98
N PRO A 79 11.74 29.45 3.11
CA PRO A 79 12.96 28.90 3.68
C PRO A 79 12.89 27.39 3.95
N SER A 80 13.93 26.67 3.51
CA SER A 80 14.05 25.22 3.66
C SER A 80 13.96 24.74 5.11
N GLU A 81 14.53 25.48 6.07
CA GLU A 81 14.45 25.17 7.50
C GLU A 81 13.01 25.20 8.04
N LYS A 82 12.25 26.23 7.66
CA LYS A 82 10.83 26.35 8.04
C LYS A 82 10.01 25.22 7.41
N ARG A 83 10.34 24.82 6.18
CA ARG A 83 9.71 23.70 5.47
C ARG A 83 10.00 22.36 6.14
N LEU A 84 11.27 22.09 6.44
CA LEU A 84 11.69 20.88 7.13
C LEU A 84 11.00 20.77 8.49
N ARG A 85 10.94 21.87 9.26
CA ARG A 85 10.21 21.88 10.53
C ARG A 85 8.74 21.55 10.38
N LYS A 86 8.05 22.12 9.39
CA LYS A 86 6.64 21.80 9.10
C LYS A 86 6.46 20.34 8.69
N PHE A 87 7.35 19.81 7.88
CA PHE A 87 7.36 18.41 7.44
C PHE A 87 7.61 17.44 8.62
N LEU A 88 8.52 17.77 9.53
CA LEU A 88 8.76 16.96 10.73
C LEU A 88 7.54 16.99 11.67
N ILE A 89 6.90 18.15 11.85
CA ILE A 89 5.68 18.28 12.66
C ILE A 89 4.53 17.49 12.05
N SER A 90 4.34 17.54 10.73
CA SER A 90 3.29 16.76 10.09
C SER A 90 3.56 15.26 10.24
N GLY A 91 4.81 14.82 10.08
CA GLY A 91 5.22 13.43 10.26
C GLY A 91 4.98 12.92 11.68
N THR A 92 5.26 13.72 12.71
CA THR A 92 4.96 13.34 14.10
C THR A 92 3.45 13.27 14.38
N ILE A 93 2.65 14.16 13.78
CA ILE A 93 1.19 14.09 13.90
C ILE A 93 0.66 12.79 13.25
N VAL A 94 1.17 12.42 12.07
CA VAL A 94 0.78 11.16 11.39
C VAL A 94 1.06 9.96 12.29
N THR A 95 2.25 9.84 12.87
CA THR A 95 2.58 8.68 13.72
C THR A 95 1.76 8.64 15.02
N ILE A 96 1.52 9.78 15.66
CA ILE A 96 0.69 9.87 16.86
C ILE A 96 -0.76 9.50 16.54
N THR A 97 -1.31 10.02 15.44
CA THR A 97 -2.70 9.73 15.06
C THR A 97 -2.92 8.25 14.76
N GLU A 98 -1.99 7.62 14.05
CA GLU A 98 -2.00 6.17 13.79
C GLU A 98 -2.05 5.34 15.09
N ILE A 99 -1.20 5.66 16.07
CA ILE A 99 -1.18 4.96 17.35
C ILE A 99 -2.53 5.11 18.08
N ASN A 100 -3.09 6.32 18.10
CA ASN A 100 -4.35 6.59 18.80
C ASN A 100 -5.55 5.94 18.11
N ILE A 101 -5.59 5.95 16.78
CA ILE A 101 -6.60 5.28 15.97
C ILE A 101 -6.64 3.79 16.29
N LYS A 102 -5.48 3.11 16.32
CA LYS A 102 -5.42 1.68 16.65
C LYS A 102 -5.94 1.38 18.05
N LYS A 103 -5.56 2.19 19.04
CA LYS A 103 -6.08 2.07 20.41
C LYS A 103 -7.61 2.23 20.45
N LEU A 104 -8.13 3.26 19.78
CA LEU A 104 -9.57 3.51 19.72
C LEU A 104 -10.33 2.35 19.06
N CYS A 105 -9.80 1.82 17.95
CA CYS A 105 -10.37 0.68 17.25
C CYS A 105 -10.49 -0.57 18.14
N ILE A 106 -9.45 -0.87 18.94
CA ILE A 106 -9.47 -1.98 19.91
C ILE A 106 -10.55 -1.77 20.97
N VAL A 107 -10.68 -0.55 21.49
CA VAL A 107 -11.70 -0.20 22.50
C VAL A 107 -13.11 -0.37 21.92
N ILE A 108 -13.39 0.18 20.74
CA ILE A 108 -14.70 0.05 20.08
C ILE A 108 -15.06 -1.41 19.83
N PHE A 109 -14.11 -2.21 19.33
CA PHE A 109 -14.33 -3.63 19.11
C PHE A 109 -14.66 -4.35 20.42
N THR A 110 -13.91 -4.06 21.48
CA THR A 110 -14.10 -4.70 22.79
C THR A 110 -15.48 -4.38 23.34
N ILE A 111 -15.90 -3.12 23.26
CA ILE A 111 -17.26 -2.70 23.65
C ILE A 111 -18.32 -3.40 22.79
N GLY A 112 -18.12 -3.48 21.47
CA GLY A 112 -19.04 -4.15 20.56
C GLY A 112 -19.23 -5.63 20.89
N VAL A 113 -18.14 -6.36 21.17
CA VAL A 113 -18.21 -7.78 21.57
C VAL A 113 -18.92 -7.94 22.92
N VAL A 114 -18.66 -7.05 23.88
CA VAL A 114 -19.33 -7.05 25.20
C VAL A 114 -20.83 -6.87 25.06
N ILE A 115 -21.27 -5.94 24.21
CA ILE A 115 -22.70 -5.63 24.02
C ILE A 115 -23.40 -6.75 23.24
N VAL A 116 -22.81 -7.23 22.14
CA VAL A 116 -23.48 -8.19 21.23
C VAL A 116 -23.37 -9.63 21.74
N PHE A 117 -22.26 -9.98 22.38
CA PHE A 117 -21.97 -11.35 22.81
C PHE A 117 -21.53 -11.45 24.28
N PRO A 118 -22.38 -11.03 25.24
CA PRO A 118 -22.01 -11.00 26.66
C PRO A 118 -21.63 -12.37 27.21
N LYS A 119 -22.24 -13.45 26.72
CA LYS A 119 -21.92 -14.84 27.12
C LYS A 119 -20.55 -15.30 26.63
N ILE A 120 -20.17 -14.92 25.40
CA ILE A 120 -18.85 -15.24 24.82
C ILE A 120 -17.77 -14.48 25.58
N TRP A 121 -18.02 -13.21 25.90
CA TRP A 121 -17.10 -12.39 26.68
C TRP A 121 -16.95 -12.90 28.12
N ALA A 122 -18.04 -13.29 28.79
CA ALA A 122 -17.98 -13.89 30.12
C ALA A 122 -17.20 -15.22 30.14
N ASN A 123 -17.37 -16.07 29.12
CA ASN A 123 -16.55 -17.28 28.95
C ASN A 123 -15.09 -16.97 28.63
N ARG A 124 -14.82 -15.88 27.89
CA ARG A 124 -13.46 -15.43 27.56
C ARG A 124 -12.68 -14.97 28.79
N ILE A 125 -13.31 -14.20 29.68
CA ILE A 125 -12.73 -13.78 30.97
C ILE A 125 -12.45 -15.00 31.84
N LYS A 126 -13.36 -15.97 31.89
CA LYS A 126 -13.16 -17.21 32.65
C LYS A 126 -12.00 -18.06 32.13
N ASN A 127 -11.77 -18.06 30.82
CA ASN A 127 -10.78 -18.93 30.18
C ASN A 127 -9.42 -18.27 29.93
N ASN A 128 -9.16 -17.03 30.39
CA ASN A 128 -7.89 -16.31 30.21
C ASN A 128 -7.30 -16.39 28.78
N THR A 129 -8.16 -16.49 27.76
CA THR A 129 -7.72 -16.60 26.37
C THR A 129 -7.39 -15.21 25.86
N LYS A 130 -6.08 -14.92 25.86
CA LYS A 130 -5.52 -13.63 25.45
C LYS A 130 -5.82 -13.34 23.97
N GLU A 131 -5.88 -12.04 23.73
CA GLU A 131 -6.31 -11.35 22.52
C GLU A 131 -5.51 -11.78 21.29
N GLU A 132 -6.10 -12.48 20.31
CA GLU A 132 -5.32 -12.75 19.09
C GLU A 132 -5.97 -12.49 17.73
N ASN A 133 -7.30 -12.39 17.61
CA ASN A 133 -7.90 -12.20 16.27
C ASN A 133 -8.67 -10.88 16.10
N VAL A 134 -8.28 -9.81 16.81
CA VAL A 134 -8.92 -8.49 16.69
C VAL A 134 -8.34 -7.63 15.55
N GLY A 135 -7.17 -8.00 15.01
CA GLY A 135 -6.42 -7.19 14.05
C GLY A 135 -6.97 -7.09 12.63
N ILE A 136 -8.04 -7.83 12.28
CA ILE A 136 -8.53 -7.93 10.89
C ILE A 136 -9.68 -6.96 10.59
N TYR A 137 -10.47 -6.58 11.60
CA TYR A 137 -11.83 -6.03 11.36
C TYR A 137 -11.94 -4.51 11.42
N THR A 138 -10.84 -3.78 11.54
CA THR A 138 -10.82 -2.31 11.82
C THR A 138 -10.37 -1.45 10.63
N SER A 139 -10.33 -1.99 9.41
CA SER A 139 -9.68 -1.34 8.26
C SER A 139 -10.58 -0.43 7.39
N LEU A 140 -11.91 -0.44 7.53
CA LEU A 140 -12.77 0.28 6.57
C LEU A 140 -13.19 1.71 6.98
N VAL A 141 -13.43 1.97 8.27
CA VAL A 141 -13.87 3.29 8.77
C VAL A 141 -12.69 4.26 8.93
N THR A 142 -11.49 3.72 9.14
CA THR A 142 -10.26 4.46 9.39
C THR A 142 -9.69 5.14 8.14
N ALA A 143 -9.79 4.49 6.98
CA ALA A 143 -9.13 4.94 5.75
C ALA A 143 -9.61 6.34 5.27
N THR A 144 -10.90 6.65 5.41
CA THR A 144 -11.45 7.95 4.99
C THR A 144 -10.98 9.09 5.91
N LEU A 145 -10.86 8.83 7.21
CA LEU A 145 -10.40 9.83 8.19
C LEU A 145 -8.90 10.13 8.01
N SER A 146 -8.10 9.09 7.75
CA SER A 146 -6.67 9.21 7.52
C SER A 146 -6.34 10.04 6.28
N LYS A 147 -7.05 9.86 5.16
CA LYS A 147 -6.84 10.63 3.92
C LYS A 147 -7.18 12.10 4.09
N ASN A 148 -8.29 12.42 4.75
CA ASN A 148 -8.67 13.81 5.04
C ASN A 148 -7.65 14.50 5.94
N LEU A 149 -7.12 13.78 6.94
CA LEU A 149 -6.06 14.27 7.80
C LEU A 149 -4.75 14.50 7.02
N ALA A 150 -4.36 13.54 6.16
CA ALA A 150 -3.18 13.68 5.30
C ALA A 150 -3.30 14.92 4.40
N LEU A 151 -4.47 15.17 3.81
CA LEU A 151 -4.72 16.35 2.98
C LEU A 151 -4.59 17.64 3.80
N PHE A 152 -5.21 17.69 4.98
CA PHE A 152 -5.13 18.84 5.87
C PHE A 152 -3.69 19.17 6.27
N LEU A 153 -2.91 18.15 6.65
CA LEU A 153 -1.51 18.32 7.03
C LEU A 153 -0.67 18.80 5.85
N THR A 154 -0.87 18.23 4.67
CA THR A 154 -0.12 18.60 3.46
C THR A 154 -0.42 20.04 3.04
N LYS A 155 -1.68 20.50 3.16
CA LYS A 155 -2.03 21.92 2.94
C LYS A 155 -1.30 22.87 3.90
N LYS A 156 -0.97 22.44 5.12
CA LYS A 156 -0.20 23.25 6.09
C LYS A 156 1.30 23.30 5.81
N GLU A 157 1.84 22.35 5.06
CA GLU A 157 3.28 22.27 4.74
C GLU A 157 3.77 23.33 3.75
N ASN A 158 2.87 23.89 2.94
CA ASN A 158 3.15 24.94 1.95
C ASN A 158 4.17 24.51 0.87
N HIS A 159 3.75 23.61 -0.01
CA HIS A 159 4.54 23.12 -1.15
C HIS A 159 4.44 24.08 -2.34
N LYS A 160 5.55 24.22 -3.09
CA LYS A 160 5.66 25.17 -4.22
C LYS A 160 4.86 24.71 -5.44
N THR A 161 5.00 23.45 -5.84
CA THR A 161 4.40 22.90 -7.06
C THR A 161 3.40 21.79 -6.73
N ASP A 162 2.52 21.44 -7.67
CA ASP A 162 1.50 20.41 -7.47
C ASP A 162 2.17 19.04 -7.29
N THR A 163 3.20 18.70 -8.08
CA THR A 163 3.97 17.45 -7.92
C THR A 163 4.51 17.29 -6.50
N ASN A 164 5.18 18.31 -5.94
CA ASN A 164 5.70 18.26 -4.57
C ASN A 164 4.60 18.12 -3.50
N PHE A 165 3.43 18.72 -3.75
CA PHE A 165 2.29 18.60 -2.86
C PHE A 165 1.72 17.18 -2.89
N GLU A 166 1.52 16.64 -4.09
CA GLU A 166 1.02 15.28 -4.31
C GLU A 166 1.96 14.25 -3.72
N ASP A 167 3.27 14.36 -3.94
CA ASP A 167 4.29 13.48 -3.38
C ASP A 167 4.25 13.42 -1.85
N SER A 168 4.14 14.58 -1.20
CA SER A 168 4.05 14.66 0.25
C SER A 168 2.74 14.10 0.79
N PHE A 169 1.64 14.26 0.04
CA PHE A 169 0.34 13.69 0.37
C PHE A 169 0.32 12.17 0.18
N ILE A 170 0.88 11.67 -0.93
CA ILE A 170 1.05 10.25 -1.24
C ILE A 170 1.84 9.57 -0.12
N PHE A 171 3.00 10.13 0.25
CA PHE A 171 3.83 9.56 1.30
C PHE A 171 3.08 9.43 2.63
N LYS A 172 2.36 10.48 3.05
CA LYS A 172 1.56 10.43 4.29
C LYS A 172 0.42 9.44 4.21
N SER A 173 -0.35 9.47 3.12
CA SER A 173 -1.46 8.55 2.89
C SER A 173 -1.00 7.10 2.90
N PHE A 174 0.13 6.82 2.25
CA PHE A 174 0.75 5.51 2.26
C PHE A 174 1.20 5.08 3.66
N LEU A 175 1.71 5.97 4.53
CA LEU A 175 2.03 5.60 5.91
C LEU A 175 0.80 5.08 6.66
N PHE A 176 -0.35 5.74 6.51
CA PHE A 176 -1.61 5.25 7.08
C PHE A 176 -1.99 3.87 6.50
N ASP A 177 -1.93 3.72 5.17
CA ASP A 177 -2.26 2.47 4.49
C ASP A 177 -1.30 1.33 4.88
N PHE A 178 0.00 1.62 5.02
CA PHE A 178 1.04 0.67 5.43
C PHE A 178 0.78 0.15 6.84
N PHE A 179 0.58 1.06 7.79
CA PHE A 179 0.31 0.67 9.16
C PHE A 179 -1.03 -0.06 9.29
N SER A 180 -2.08 0.37 8.58
CA SER A 180 -3.37 -0.32 8.60
C SER A 180 -3.29 -1.72 7.99
N SER A 181 -2.56 -1.87 6.88
CA SER A 181 -2.56 -3.10 6.06
C SER A 181 -1.55 -4.16 6.54
N TYR A 182 -0.41 -3.75 7.12
CA TYR A 182 0.67 -4.66 7.48
C TYR A 182 0.86 -4.88 8.99
N SER A 183 0.29 -4.05 9.88
CA SER A 183 0.55 -4.17 11.32
C SER A 183 0.18 -5.54 11.90
N SER A 184 -0.92 -6.14 11.45
CA SER A 184 -1.33 -7.47 11.90
C SER A 184 -0.36 -8.56 11.45
N LEU A 185 0.14 -8.47 10.21
CA LEU A 185 1.15 -9.39 9.68
C LEU A 185 2.49 -9.23 10.41
N PHE A 186 2.95 -8.00 10.65
CA PHE A 186 4.16 -7.73 11.42
C PHE A 186 4.04 -8.18 12.89
N TYR A 187 2.85 -8.04 13.49
CA TYR A 187 2.60 -8.53 14.84
C TYR A 187 2.75 -10.06 14.91
N ILE A 188 2.12 -10.79 13.97
CA ILE A 188 2.25 -12.25 13.88
C ILE A 188 3.70 -12.66 13.63
N LEU A 189 4.40 -11.93 12.75
CA LEU A 189 5.78 -12.22 12.32
C LEU A 189 6.85 -11.92 13.39
N LEU A 190 6.71 -10.83 14.15
CA LEU A 190 7.79 -10.35 15.03
C LEU A 190 7.49 -10.55 16.52
N ILE A 191 6.23 -10.37 16.91
CA ILE A 191 5.85 -10.25 18.33
C ILE A 191 5.25 -11.54 18.85
N LYS A 192 4.26 -12.11 18.13
CA LYS A 192 3.48 -13.25 18.62
C LYS A 192 4.35 -14.46 19.00
N GLN A 193 5.35 -14.79 18.19
CA GLN A 193 6.23 -15.94 18.45
C GLN A 193 7.17 -15.72 19.66
N GLN A 194 7.66 -14.49 19.89
CA GLN A 194 8.65 -14.20 20.94
C GLN A 194 8.02 -13.77 22.28
N TYR A 195 6.91 -13.05 22.23
CA TYR A 195 6.27 -12.45 23.40
C TYR A 195 5.64 -13.52 24.32
N ILE A 196 5.12 -14.61 23.74
CA ILE A 196 4.48 -15.70 24.49
C ILE A 196 5.52 -16.51 25.29
N LYS A 197 6.69 -16.76 24.70
CA LYS A 197 7.79 -17.51 25.35
C LYS A 197 8.40 -16.82 26.57
N ARG A 198 8.31 -15.49 26.66
CA ARG A 198 9.01 -14.70 27.70
C ARG A 198 8.18 -14.39 28.95
N PHE A 199 6.84 -14.42 28.86
CA PHE A 199 5.96 -13.95 29.93
C PHE A 199 5.13 -15.04 30.62
N VAL A 200 5.08 -16.24 30.06
CA VAL A 200 4.38 -17.37 30.70
C VAL A 200 5.25 -18.61 30.53
N GLU A 201 5.87 -19.06 31.62
CA GLU A 201 6.81 -20.21 31.62
C GLU A 201 6.17 -21.56 31.22
N ASP A 202 4.85 -21.63 31.03
CA ASP A 202 4.12 -22.83 30.61
C ASP A 202 2.92 -22.53 29.67
N ALA A 203 2.90 -21.38 28.99
CA ALA A 203 1.87 -21.18 27.97
C ALA A 203 2.26 -21.97 26.71
N PRO A 204 1.35 -22.78 26.13
CA PRO A 204 1.55 -23.22 24.76
C PRO A 204 1.83 -21.97 23.94
N THR A 205 2.81 -22.03 23.03
CA THR A 205 2.96 -21.00 22.00
C THR A 205 1.54 -20.77 21.47
N GLY A 206 1.01 -19.54 21.51
CA GLY A 206 -0.37 -19.24 21.09
C GLY A 206 -0.62 -19.47 19.59
N CYS A 207 0.26 -20.24 18.95
CA CYS A 207 0.27 -20.64 17.57
C CYS A 207 0.05 -22.15 17.54
N GLU A 208 -0.90 -22.59 16.73
CA GLU A 208 -1.11 -24.01 16.44
C GLU A 208 0.21 -24.61 15.85
N TYR A 209 0.71 -25.72 16.41
CA TYR A 209 1.89 -26.47 15.93
C TYR A 209 3.27 -25.77 16.01
N ASP A 210 3.55 -25.00 17.08
CA ASP A 210 4.86 -24.38 17.38
C ASP A 210 5.37 -23.31 16.38
N ASN A 211 4.69 -23.10 15.25
CA ASN A 211 5.05 -22.13 14.21
C ASN A 211 3.84 -21.28 13.77
N CYS A 212 3.93 -19.95 13.92
CA CYS A 212 2.83 -19.03 13.55
C CYS A 212 2.73 -18.74 12.03
N LEU A 213 3.40 -19.54 11.19
CA LEU A 213 3.45 -19.32 9.73
C LEU A 213 2.12 -19.63 9.06
N ILE A 214 1.38 -20.64 9.55
CA ILE A 214 0.04 -20.98 9.02
C ILE A 214 -0.94 -19.82 9.28
N GLU A 215 -0.92 -19.25 10.49
CA GLU A 215 -1.75 -18.08 10.80
C GLU A 215 -1.38 -16.86 9.94
N LEU A 216 -0.07 -16.61 9.75
CA LEU A 216 0.40 -15.55 8.85
C LEU A 216 -0.12 -15.78 7.42
N THR A 217 -0.13 -17.03 6.95
CA THR A 217 -0.62 -17.41 5.62
C THR A 217 -2.12 -17.17 5.49
N ILE A 218 -2.92 -17.59 6.48
CA ILE A 218 -4.37 -17.37 6.50
C ILE A 218 -4.67 -15.88 6.53
N GLN A 219 -3.99 -15.12 7.39
CA GLN A 219 -4.14 -13.68 7.50
C GLN A 219 -3.82 -12.99 6.17
N LEU A 220 -2.72 -13.37 5.52
CA LEU A 220 -2.32 -12.85 4.23
C LEU A 220 -3.34 -13.20 3.14
N ALA A 221 -3.87 -14.42 3.12
CA ALA A 221 -4.91 -14.83 2.17
C ALA A 221 -6.21 -14.03 2.34
N ILE A 222 -6.63 -13.78 3.59
CA ILE A 222 -7.81 -12.94 3.88
C ILE A 222 -7.59 -11.51 3.37
N LEU A 223 -6.39 -10.95 3.57
CA LEU A 223 -6.09 -9.60 3.11
C LEU A 223 -5.94 -9.51 1.59
N LEU A 224 -5.27 -10.46 0.95
CA LEU A 224 -4.99 -10.42 -0.49
C LEU A 224 -6.22 -10.76 -1.33
N ILE A 225 -7.01 -11.75 -0.91
CA ILE A 225 -8.22 -12.19 -1.63
C ILE A 225 -9.45 -11.43 -1.13
N GLY A 226 -9.65 -11.38 0.19
CA GLY A 226 -10.86 -10.84 0.79
C GLY A 226 -10.99 -9.32 0.67
N LYS A 227 -9.96 -8.56 1.07
CA LYS A 227 -9.97 -7.08 0.96
C LYS A 227 -10.16 -6.66 -0.49
N GLN A 228 -9.50 -7.35 -1.40
CA GLN A 228 -9.52 -7.02 -2.82
C GLN A 228 -10.85 -7.34 -3.49
N ALA A 229 -11.42 -8.52 -3.24
CA ALA A 229 -12.75 -8.86 -3.73
C ALA A 229 -13.82 -7.89 -3.21
N PHE A 230 -13.72 -7.49 -1.94
CA PHE A 230 -14.63 -6.50 -1.36
C PHE A 230 -14.48 -5.11 -2.01
N ARG A 231 -13.24 -4.69 -2.29
CA ARG A 231 -12.96 -3.42 -2.97
C ARG A 231 -13.51 -3.41 -4.39
N GLN A 232 -13.25 -4.44 -5.19
CA GLN A 232 -13.80 -4.59 -6.54
C GLN A 232 -15.33 -4.56 -6.54
N PHE A 233 -15.95 -5.22 -5.56
CA PHE A 233 -17.39 -5.16 -5.39
C PHE A 233 -17.86 -3.72 -5.13
N LYS A 234 -17.22 -2.99 -4.21
CA LYS A 234 -17.57 -1.60 -3.89
C LYS A 234 -17.39 -0.69 -5.10
N ASP A 235 -16.30 -0.84 -5.84
CA ASP A 235 -15.95 0.03 -6.98
C ASP A 235 -16.88 -0.18 -8.17
N LEU A 236 -17.49 -1.37 -8.30
CA LEU A 236 -18.55 -1.60 -9.28
C LEU A 236 -19.93 -1.19 -8.77
N PHE A 237 -20.25 -1.56 -7.52
CA PHE A 237 -21.61 -1.43 -6.99
C PHE A 237 -21.97 0.02 -6.64
N VAL A 238 -21.07 0.76 -5.98
CA VAL A 238 -21.36 2.12 -5.52
C VAL A 238 -21.63 3.08 -6.68
N PRO A 239 -20.80 3.13 -7.75
CA PRO A 239 -21.09 3.99 -8.89
C PRO A 239 -22.36 3.55 -9.63
N TRP A 240 -22.57 2.25 -9.82
CA TRP A 240 -23.79 1.72 -10.44
C TRP A 240 -25.05 2.17 -9.70
N ALA A 241 -25.06 2.05 -8.36
CA ALA A 241 -26.19 2.44 -7.53
C ALA A 241 -26.45 3.95 -7.61
N LYS A 242 -25.39 4.77 -7.53
CA LYS A 242 -25.48 6.23 -7.67
C LYS A 242 -26.03 6.65 -9.04
N ILE A 243 -25.51 6.08 -10.13
CA ILE A 243 -25.95 6.40 -11.49
C ILE A 243 -27.42 6.02 -11.68
N LYS A 244 -27.82 4.85 -11.20
CA LYS A 244 -29.21 4.39 -11.30
C LYS A 244 -30.16 5.33 -10.54
N PHE A 245 -29.78 5.74 -9.34
CA PHE A 245 -30.54 6.68 -8.52
C PHE A 245 -30.63 8.07 -9.18
N ASN A 246 -29.48 8.62 -9.61
CA ASN A 246 -29.43 9.93 -10.28
C ASN A 246 -30.23 9.94 -11.58
N LYS A 247 -30.17 8.86 -12.37
CA LYS A 247 -30.95 8.74 -13.61
C LYS A 247 -32.46 8.67 -13.34
N GLN A 248 -32.89 8.03 -12.25
CA GLN A 248 -34.31 8.05 -11.85
C GLN A 248 -34.74 9.45 -11.41
N ARG A 249 -33.91 10.13 -10.60
CA ARG A 249 -34.17 11.51 -10.18
C ARG A 249 -34.29 12.46 -11.36
N LEU A 250 -33.37 12.36 -12.31
CA LEU A 250 -33.34 13.19 -13.51
C LEU A 250 -34.57 12.97 -14.41
N LYS A 251 -35.06 11.73 -14.52
CA LYS A 251 -36.30 11.45 -15.26
C LYS A 251 -37.51 12.12 -14.61
N MET A 252 -37.62 12.05 -13.28
CA MET A 252 -38.71 12.72 -12.56
C MET A 252 -38.63 14.25 -12.70
N GLU A 253 -37.43 14.83 -12.61
CA GLU A 253 -37.22 16.27 -12.83
C GLU A 253 -37.59 16.68 -14.27
N LEU A 254 -37.25 15.87 -15.27
CA LEU A 254 -37.61 16.12 -16.67
C LEU A 254 -39.13 16.05 -16.90
N GLU A 255 -39.83 15.07 -16.33
CA GLU A 255 -41.29 14.94 -16.42
C GLU A 255 -41.98 16.19 -15.83
N ASN A 256 -41.53 16.65 -14.66
CA ASN A 256 -42.03 17.87 -14.04
C ASN A 256 -41.80 19.12 -14.90
N LEU A 257 -40.67 19.21 -15.61
CA LEU A 257 -40.36 20.33 -16.52
C LEU A 257 -41.22 20.31 -17.77
N ILE A 258 -41.50 19.13 -18.33
CA ILE A 258 -42.39 18.97 -19.50
C ILE A 258 -43.82 19.38 -19.14
N ASP A 259 -44.30 19.00 -17.96
CA ASP A 259 -45.63 19.38 -17.49
C ASP A 259 -45.74 20.89 -17.22
N LYS A 260 -44.68 21.49 -16.65
CA LYS A 260 -44.64 22.92 -16.34
C LYS A 260 -44.47 23.80 -17.57
N TYR A 261 -43.63 23.37 -18.52
CA TYR A 261 -43.32 24.08 -19.75
C TYR A 261 -43.68 23.17 -20.94
N LYS A 262 -44.93 23.28 -21.42
CA LYS A 262 -45.49 22.43 -22.49
C LYS A 262 -44.66 22.36 -23.80
N ASN A 263 -43.73 23.28 -24.01
CA ASN A 263 -42.81 23.34 -25.16
C ASN A 263 -41.37 22.88 -24.83
N TYR A 264 -41.12 22.24 -23.69
CA TYR A 264 -39.79 21.78 -23.31
C TYR A 264 -39.36 20.55 -24.12
N GLU A 265 -38.09 20.51 -24.52
CA GLU A 265 -37.53 19.42 -25.30
C GLU A 265 -37.47 18.12 -24.47
N LYS A 266 -37.91 16.99 -25.03
CA LYS A 266 -38.00 15.71 -24.31
C LYS A 266 -36.66 14.99 -24.15
N THR A 267 -35.60 15.51 -24.75
CA THR A 267 -34.27 14.88 -24.72
C THR A 267 -33.39 15.53 -23.67
N ILE A 268 -32.72 14.69 -22.87
CA ILE A 268 -31.76 15.15 -21.88
C ILE A 268 -30.45 15.50 -22.61
N PRO A 269 -29.96 16.75 -22.51
CA PRO A 269 -28.67 17.11 -23.08
C PRO A 269 -27.52 16.31 -22.46
N GLN A 270 -26.48 16.03 -23.24
CA GLN A 270 -25.36 15.18 -22.80
C GLN A 270 -24.66 15.74 -21.55
N TRP A 271 -24.42 17.05 -21.48
CA TRP A 271 -23.78 17.70 -20.33
C TRP A 271 -24.57 17.53 -19.01
N VAL A 272 -25.91 17.45 -19.07
CA VAL A 272 -26.76 17.19 -17.90
C VAL A 272 -26.64 15.73 -17.47
N SER A 273 -26.59 14.80 -18.43
CA SER A 273 -26.34 13.38 -18.16
C SER A 273 -24.94 13.16 -17.54
N ASP A 274 -23.92 13.84 -18.06
CA ASP A 274 -22.55 13.74 -17.57
C ASP A 274 -22.40 14.39 -16.18
N GLY A 275 -23.16 15.45 -15.90
CA GLY A 275 -23.28 16.05 -14.56
C GLY A 275 -23.85 15.11 -13.49
N CYS A 276 -24.52 14.03 -13.88
CA CYS A 276 -25.04 13.01 -12.97
C CYS A 276 -24.05 11.87 -12.67
N LEU A 277 -22.93 11.80 -13.39
CA LEU A 277 -21.86 10.84 -13.13
C LEU A 277 -21.07 11.22 -11.87
N ALA A 278 -20.33 10.27 -11.31
CA ALA A 278 -19.42 10.60 -10.21
C ALA A 278 -18.32 11.51 -10.74
N GLU A 279 -17.90 12.50 -9.94
CA GLU A 279 -16.66 13.22 -10.22
C GLU A 279 -15.54 12.20 -10.42
N ALA A 280 -14.70 12.44 -11.43
CA ALA A 280 -13.49 11.66 -11.57
C ALA A 280 -12.72 11.74 -10.24
N PRO A 281 -12.18 10.62 -9.73
CA PRO A 281 -11.23 10.70 -8.63
C PRO A 281 -10.17 11.76 -8.99
N GLU A 282 -9.73 12.58 -8.02
CA GLU A 282 -8.49 13.35 -8.19
C GLU A 282 -7.42 12.33 -8.65
N ILE A 283 -6.88 12.59 -9.84
CA ILE A 283 -6.27 11.56 -10.70
C ILE A 283 -5.17 10.79 -9.97
N GLY A 284 -5.19 9.45 -10.12
CA GLY A 284 -4.05 8.56 -9.87
C GLY A 284 -3.72 8.21 -8.42
N MET A 285 -3.88 9.10 -7.44
CA MET A 285 -3.27 8.88 -6.12
C MET A 285 -3.89 7.74 -5.32
N SER A 286 -5.21 7.59 -5.32
CA SER A 286 -5.84 6.52 -4.52
C SER A 286 -5.74 5.13 -5.15
N GLU A 287 -5.61 5.05 -6.47
CA GLU A 287 -5.63 3.78 -7.21
C GLU A 287 -4.26 3.10 -7.18
N TYR A 288 -3.18 3.88 -7.35
CA TYR A 288 -1.82 3.38 -7.19
C TYR A 288 -1.57 2.84 -5.78
N GLY A 289 -2.11 3.50 -4.74
CA GLY A 289 -1.92 3.08 -3.36
C GLY A 289 -2.36 1.63 -3.10
N ASP A 290 -3.48 1.21 -3.67
CA ASP A 290 -3.97 -0.16 -3.49
C ASP A 290 -3.10 -1.19 -4.24
N MET A 291 -2.63 -0.86 -5.45
CA MET A 291 -1.68 -1.70 -6.21
C MET A 291 -0.33 -1.81 -5.50
N VAL A 292 0.16 -0.72 -4.91
CA VAL A 292 1.41 -0.67 -4.14
C VAL A 292 1.26 -1.47 -2.84
N VAL A 293 0.11 -1.41 -2.17
CA VAL A 293 -0.16 -2.24 -0.98
C VAL A 293 -0.16 -3.72 -1.35
N GLN A 294 -0.76 -4.09 -2.48
CA GLN A 294 -0.74 -5.46 -3.00
C GLN A 294 0.68 -5.92 -3.35
N PHE A 295 1.49 -5.07 -3.99
CA PHE A 295 2.91 -5.35 -4.22
C PHE A 295 3.64 -5.62 -2.89
N GLY A 296 3.41 -4.81 -1.86
CA GLY A 296 4.02 -5.01 -0.55
C GLY A 296 3.63 -6.34 0.11
N TYR A 297 2.40 -6.83 -0.07
CA TYR A 297 2.02 -8.17 0.41
C TYR A 297 2.89 -9.27 -0.21
N ILE A 298 3.19 -9.17 -1.51
CA ILE A 298 4.04 -10.14 -2.22
C ILE A 298 5.50 -9.96 -1.81
N ALA A 299 6.01 -8.73 -1.80
CA ALA A 299 7.42 -8.44 -1.54
C ALA A 299 7.84 -8.76 -0.10
N LEU A 300 6.99 -8.43 0.88
CA LEU A 300 7.29 -8.59 2.31
C LEU A 300 6.95 -9.97 2.86
N PHE A 301 5.86 -10.58 2.37
CA PHE A 301 5.26 -11.79 2.97
C PHE A 301 4.98 -12.91 1.95
N GLY A 302 5.33 -12.73 0.67
CA GLY A 302 5.16 -13.74 -0.38
C GLY A 302 5.70 -15.14 -0.04
N PRO A 303 6.84 -15.28 0.66
CA PRO A 303 7.36 -16.59 1.08
C PRO A 303 6.44 -17.40 2.01
N ALA A 304 5.59 -16.72 2.79
CA ALA A 304 4.60 -17.39 3.62
C ALA A 304 3.44 -17.95 2.80
N PHE A 305 3.09 -17.31 1.68
CA PHE A 305 1.99 -17.74 0.81
C PHE A 305 2.45 -17.90 -0.66
N PRO A 306 2.88 -19.10 -1.07
CA PRO A 306 3.37 -19.39 -2.41
C PRO A 306 2.44 -18.99 -3.56
N LEU A 307 1.12 -18.99 -3.35
CA LEU A 307 0.12 -18.64 -4.37
C LEU A 307 -0.18 -17.14 -4.43
N ALA A 308 0.49 -16.30 -3.62
CA ALA A 308 0.24 -14.86 -3.56
C ALA A 308 0.35 -14.17 -4.92
N ALA A 309 1.40 -14.49 -5.70
CA ALA A 309 1.59 -13.92 -7.04
C ALA A 309 0.50 -14.36 -8.02
N PHE A 310 0.02 -15.60 -7.94
CA PHE A 310 -1.04 -16.10 -8.81
C PHE A 310 -2.37 -15.38 -8.56
N PHE A 311 -2.80 -15.26 -7.30
CA PHE A 311 -4.01 -14.52 -6.95
C PHE A 311 -3.87 -13.02 -7.28
N SER A 312 -2.68 -12.46 -7.08
CA SER A 312 -2.39 -11.08 -7.47
C SER A 312 -2.47 -10.86 -8.98
N TRP A 313 -2.02 -11.82 -9.79
CA TRP A 313 -2.14 -11.73 -11.24
C TRP A 313 -3.60 -11.76 -11.70
N ILE A 314 -4.42 -12.68 -11.16
CA ILE A 314 -5.86 -12.71 -11.45
C ILE A 314 -6.50 -11.38 -11.06
N ASN A 315 -6.14 -10.87 -9.87
CA ASN A 315 -6.64 -9.60 -9.40
C ASN A 315 -6.32 -8.47 -10.39
N ASN A 316 -5.07 -8.35 -10.83
CA ASN A 316 -4.64 -7.29 -11.74
C ASN A 316 -5.36 -7.38 -13.10
N VAL A 317 -5.63 -8.60 -13.60
CA VAL A 317 -6.40 -8.79 -14.85
C VAL A 317 -7.82 -8.26 -14.72
N VAL A 318 -8.48 -8.52 -13.58
CA VAL A 318 -9.81 -7.98 -13.29
C VAL A 318 -9.73 -6.47 -13.10
N GLU A 319 -8.76 -5.99 -12.32
CA GLU A 319 -8.60 -4.57 -11.95
C GLU A 319 -8.46 -3.67 -13.18
N VAL A 320 -7.61 -4.04 -14.15
CA VAL A 320 -7.45 -3.29 -15.40
C VAL A 320 -8.77 -3.13 -16.16
N ARG A 321 -9.65 -4.14 -16.11
CA ARG A 321 -10.96 -4.09 -16.77
C ARG A 321 -11.98 -3.30 -15.97
N THR A 322 -11.99 -3.45 -14.64
CA THR A 322 -12.90 -2.70 -13.77
C THR A 322 -12.57 -1.22 -13.75
N ASP A 323 -11.29 -0.85 -13.73
CA ASP A 323 -10.86 0.55 -13.82
C ASP A 323 -11.17 1.16 -15.19
N ALA A 324 -10.92 0.43 -16.28
CA ALA A 324 -11.33 0.89 -17.61
C ALA A 324 -12.85 1.14 -17.68
N PHE A 325 -13.66 0.23 -17.12
CA PHE A 325 -15.11 0.43 -17.05
C PHE A 325 -15.48 1.66 -16.22
N LYS A 326 -14.82 1.85 -15.09
CA LYS A 326 -15.05 2.99 -14.18
C LYS A 326 -14.85 4.33 -14.90
N TYR A 327 -13.70 4.50 -15.56
CA TYR A 327 -13.36 5.71 -16.29
C TYR A 327 -14.23 5.94 -17.54
N ILE A 328 -14.67 4.88 -18.23
CA ILE A 328 -15.45 5.03 -19.47
C ILE A 328 -16.95 5.24 -19.20
N LYS A 329 -17.51 4.65 -18.14
CA LYS A 329 -18.96 4.58 -17.93
C LYS A 329 -19.49 5.23 -16.66
N THR A 330 -18.67 5.40 -15.63
CA THR A 330 -19.18 5.77 -14.30
C THR A 330 -18.67 7.10 -13.77
N SER A 331 -17.55 7.57 -14.29
CA SER A 331 -16.92 8.82 -13.90
C SER A 331 -17.08 9.89 -14.99
N GLN A 332 -17.09 11.14 -14.57
CA GLN A 332 -16.90 12.27 -15.47
C GLN A 332 -15.51 12.19 -16.12
N ARG A 333 -15.36 12.81 -17.29
CA ARG A 333 -14.07 12.84 -17.98
C ARG A 333 -13.08 13.67 -17.14
N PRO A 334 -11.96 13.09 -16.68
CA PRO A 334 -10.93 13.85 -15.97
C PRO A 334 -10.27 14.88 -16.90
N VAL A 335 -9.79 15.97 -16.31
CA VAL A 335 -8.90 16.91 -16.99
C VAL A 335 -7.55 16.22 -17.21
N ALA A 336 -6.96 16.36 -18.39
CA ALA A 336 -5.65 15.81 -18.66
C ALA A 336 -4.58 16.65 -17.96
N PHE A 337 -3.74 16.02 -17.15
CA PHE A 337 -2.54 16.62 -16.56
C PHE A 337 -1.31 15.92 -17.09
N GLN A 338 -0.22 16.66 -17.17
CA GLN A 338 1.09 16.14 -17.53
C GLN A 338 1.78 15.64 -16.25
N THR A 339 2.47 14.52 -16.35
CA THR A 339 3.34 14.00 -15.30
C THR A 339 4.57 13.40 -15.94
N GLN A 340 5.70 13.51 -15.27
CA GLN A 340 6.94 12.89 -15.69
C GLN A 340 6.97 11.42 -15.27
N ASP A 341 6.45 11.06 -14.11
CA ASP A 341 6.50 9.70 -13.59
C ASP A 341 5.26 9.35 -12.75
N ILE A 342 5.34 8.25 -12.00
CA ILE A 342 4.30 7.83 -11.05
C ILE A 342 4.44 8.53 -9.68
N GLY A 343 5.33 9.51 -9.57
CA GLY A 343 5.66 10.27 -8.36
C GLY A 343 6.27 9.41 -7.27
N MET A 344 5.97 9.78 -6.02
CA MET A 344 6.46 9.09 -4.82
C MET A 344 6.15 7.59 -4.74
N TRP A 345 5.24 7.06 -5.54
CA TRP A 345 4.96 5.62 -5.58
C TRP A 345 6.17 4.79 -6.01
N GLU A 346 7.02 5.28 -6.92
CA GLU A 346 8.24 4.58 -7.30
C GLU A 346 9.18 4.41 -6.09
N TYR A 347 9.39 5.48 -5.34
CA TYR A 347 10.21 5.43 -4.12
C TYR A 347 9.61 4.50 -3.07
N VAL A 348 8.28 4.53 -2.88
CA VAL A 348 7.59 3.64 -1.95
C VAL A 348 7.79 2.16 -2.34
N LEU A 349 7.67 1.82 -3.62
CA LEU A 349 7.93 0.47 -4.12
C LEU A 349 9.37 0.01 -3.85
N HIS A 350 10.35 0.90 -4.01
CA HIS A 350 11.74 0.61 -3.64
C HIS A 350 11.93 0.36 -2.14
N VAL A 351 11.29 1.16 -1.29
CA VAL A 351 11.33 0.97 0.17
C VAL A 351 10.69 -0.36 0.55
N LEU A 352 9.52 -0.70 -0.01
CA LEU A 352 8.85 -1.98 0.22
C LEU A 352 9.70 -3.18 -0.24
N SER A 353 10.33 -3.07 -1.41
CA SER A 353 11.27 -4.10 -1.92
C SER A 353 12.45 -4.29 -0.97
N SER A 354 13.04 -3.22 -0.46
CA SER A 354 14.18 -3.29 0.47
C SER A 354 13.76 -3.82 1.85
N LEU A 355 12.59 -3.41 2.37
CA LEU A 355 12.02 -4.00 3.59
C LEU A 355 11.71 -5.49 3.41
N GLY A 356 11.32 -5.90 2.20
CA GLY A 356 11.09 -7.30 1.82
C GLY A 356 12.31 -8.19 2.03
N VAL A 357 13.51 -7.69 1.76
CA VAL A 357 14.77 -8.43 2.04
C VAL A 357 14.85 -8.80 3.52
N LEU A 358 14.60 -7.81 4.39
CA LEU A 358 14.67 -7.97 5.84
C LEU A 358 13.58 -8.91 6.37
N THR A 359 12.32 -8.73 5.96
CA THR A 359 11.21 -9.59 6.42
C THR A 359 11.37 -11.02 5.96
N ASN A 360 11.85 -11.24 4.73
CA ASN A 360 12.11 -12.57 4.20
C ASN A 360 13.27 -13.25 4.94
N ALA A 361 14.33 -12.51 5.28
CA ALA A 361 15.43 -13.03 6.10
C ALA A 361 14.95 -13.46 7.49
N ILE A 362 14.10 -12.63 8.13
CA ILE A 362 13.51 -12.92 9.43
C ILE A 362 12.61 -14.16 9.36
N MET A 363 11.78 -14.30 8.32
CA MET A 363 10.95 -15.49 8.12
C MET A 363 11.81 -16.76 8.05
N ILE A 364 12.91 -16.77 7.29
CA ILE A 364 13.80 -17.94 7.24
C ILE A 364 14.43 -18.19 8.62
N ALA A 365 14.96 -17.15 9.26
CA ALA A 365 15.71 -17.31 10.49
C ALA A 365 14.86 -17.85 11.66
N PHE A 366 13.60 -17.40 11.76
CA PHE A 366 12.75 -17.68 12.92
C PHE A 366 11.61 -18.68 12.66
N TYR A 367 11.19 -18.87 11.40
CA TYR A 367 10.07 -19.76 11.06
C TYR A 367 10.49 -20.98 10.24
N SER A 368 11.72 -21.01 9.71
CA SER A 368 12.27 -22.20 9.05
C SER A 368 13.19 -22.96 10.01
N ASN A 369 13.08 -24.29 10.00
CA ASN A 369 14.02 -25.16 10.72
C ASN A 369 15.41 -25.20 10.08
N TRP A 370 15.59 -24.55 8.92
CA TRP A 370 16.85 -24.60 8.16
C TRP A 370 18.05 -24.05 8.93
N VAL A 371 17.92 -22.87 9.55
CA VAL A 371 19.04 -22.28 10.33
C VAL A 371 19.36 -23.15 11.54
N GLN A 372 18.33 -23.64 12.24
CA GLN A 372 18.53 -24.52 13.39
C GLN A 372 19.22 -25.82 12.98
N ALA A 373 18.78 -26.48 11.90
CA ALA A 373 19.39 -27.71 11.40
C ALA A 373 20.84 -27.51 10.94
N GLN A 374 21.13 -26.41 10.26
CA GLN A 374 22.47 -26.13 9.72
C GLN A 374 23.49 -25.81 10.81
N PHE A 375 23.07 -25.10 11.86
CA PHE A 375 23.95 -24.70 12.95
C PHE A 375 23.85 -25.59 14.19
N GLN A 376 22.99 -26.63 14.19
CA GLN A 376 22.78 -27.54 15.32
C GLN A 376 24.07 -28.11 15.89
N LYS A 377 25.02 -28.46 15.01
CA LYS A 377 26.34 -28.98 15.38
C LYS A 377 27.17 -28.02 16.23
N TYR A 378 26.97 -26.71 16.06
CA TYR A 378 27.71 -25.65 16.75
C TYR A 378 26.93 -25.08 17.94
N THR A 379 25.60 -24.99 17.83
CA THR A 379 24.75 -24.37 18.86
C THR A 379 24.44 -25.32 20.02
N GLY A 380 24.40 -26.64 19.76
CA GLY A 380 23.89 -27.61 20.73
C GLY A 380 22.47 -27.24 21.17
N ASP A 381 22.19 -27.40 22.48
CA ASP A 381 20.93 -27.01 23.13
C ASP A 381 20.94 -25.58 23.70
N ASN A 382 21.94 -24.75 23.37
CA ASN A 382 22.04 -23.40 23.91
C ASN A 382 21.24 -22.38 23.08
N ASP A 383 20.06 -22.00 23.57
CA ASP A 383 19.14 -21.06 22.91
C ASP A 383 19.78 -19.70 22.57
N ASN A 384 20.68 -19.20 23.42
CA ASN A 384 21.36 -17.93 23.18
C ASN A 384 22.30 -18.01 21.97
N LEU A 385 22.98 -19.15 21.79
CA LEU A 385 23.89 -19.37 20.67
C LEU A 385 23.11 -19.56 19.36
N LEU A 386 21.93 -20.20 19.43
CA LEU A 386 21.00 -20.29 18.31
C LEU A 386 20.46 -18.92 17.89
N LEU A 387 20.16 -18.04 18.85
CA LEU A 387 19.73 -16.67 18.57
C LEU A 387 20.83 -15.87 17.85
N ILE A 388 22.08 -15.97 18.30
CA ILE A 388 23.23 -15.33 17.65
C ILE A 388 23.40 -15.85 16.21
N ALA A 389 23.28 -17.16 16.01
CA ALA A 389 23.35 -17.76 14.67
C ALA A 389 22.24 -17.25 13.75
N ARG A 390 21.00 -17.13 14.25
CA ARG A 390 19.86 -16.55 13.51
C ARG A 390 20.09 -15.09 13.12
N LEU A 391 20.57 -14.26 14.04
CA LEU A 391 20.86 -12.85 13.77
C LEU A 391 22.04 -12.69 12.78
N GLY A 392 23.08 -13.51 12.93
CA GLY A 392 24.21 -13.55 12.00
C GLY A 392 23.79 -13.96 10.60
N PHE A 393 22.90 -14.95 10.49
CA PHE A 393 22.32 -15.35 9.20
C PHE A 393 21.55 -14.19 8.54
N ILE A 394 20.69 -13.47 9.29
CA ILE A 394 19.93 -12.33 8.77
C ILE A 394 20.87 -11.29 8.17
N LEU A 395 21.92 -10.90 8.92
CA LEU A 395 22.87 -9.89 8.47
C LEU A 395 23.60 -10.31 7.20
N VAL A 396 24.09 -11.56 7.13
CA VAL A 396 24.79 -12.07 5.95
C VAL A 396 23.86 -12.16 4.75
N PHE A 397 22.65 -12.69 4.95
CA PHE A 397 21.65 -12.83 3.90
C PHE A 397 21.24 -11.46 3.34
N GLU A 398 20.99 -10.49 4.21
CA GLU A 398 20.62 -9.12 3.84
C GLU A 398 21.71 -8.45 2.97
N HIS A 399 22.97 -8.48 3.42
CA HIS A 399 24.08 -7.90 2.65
C HIS A 399 24.28 -8.60 1.31
N MET A 400 24.19 -9.92 1.27
CA MET A 400 24.31 -10.69 0.03
C MET A 400 23.22 -10.29 -0.97
N VAL A 401 21.97 -10.19 -0.52
CA VAL A 401 20.83 -9.82 -1.38
C VAL A 401 20.93 -8.37 -1.85
N PHE A 402 21.37 -7.44 -0.99
CA PHE A 402 21.61 -6.06 -1.41
C PHE A 402 22.76 -5.93 -2.42
N ILE A 403 23.82 -6.73 -2.29
CA ILE A 403 24.90 -6.79 -3.28
C ILE A 403 24.34 -7.26 -4.63
N VAL A 404 23.53 -8.32 -4.65
CA VAL A 404 22.88 -8.79 -5.88
C VAL A 404 21.99 -7.70 -6.48
N LYS A 405 21.21 -6.99 -5.67
CA LYS A 405 20.37 -5.87 -6.11
C LYS A 405 21.21 -4.74 -6.75
N PHE A 406 22.34 -4.41 -6.14
CA PHE A 406 23.27 -3.42 -6.68
C PHE A 406 23.89 -3.88 -8.01
N ILE A 407 24.26 -5.16 -8.13
CA ILE A 407 24.76 -5.74 -9.37
C ILE A 407 23.70 -5.68 -10.47
N VAL A 408 22.45 -6.07 -10.17
CA VAL A 408 21.34 -6.01 -11.14
C VAL A 408 21.09 -4.56 -11.59
N ALA A 409 21.04 -3.61 -10.66
CA ALA A 409 20.87 -2.19 -10.98
C ALA A 409 22.04 -1.62 -11.80
N TYR A 410 23.26 -2.13 -11.59
CA TYR A 410 24.41 -1.76 -12.41
C TYR A 410 24.37 -2.37 -13.82
N LEU A 411 23.90 -3.62 -13.95
CA LEU A 411 23.83 -4.34 -15.22
C LEU A 411 22.68 -3.89 -16.11
N VAL A 412 21.56 -3.46 -15.54
CA VAL A 412 20.38 -2.98 -16.28
C VAL A 412 20.52 -1.47 -16.51
N PRO A 413 20.83 -1.00 -17.72
CA PRO A 413 20.95 0.43 -17.98
C PRO A 413 19.59 1.12 -17.90
N ASN A 414 19.52 2.22 -17.14
CA ASN A 414 18.31 3.03 -16.97
C ASN A 414 17.71 3.52 -18.30
N ARG A 415 18.56 3.81 -19.31
CA ARG A 415 18.11 4.23 -20.65
C ARG A 415 18.42 3.15 -21.66
N SER A 416 17.42 2.80 -22.48
CA SER A 416 17.64 1.91 -23.62
C SER A 416 18.60 2.57 -24.62
N ARG A 417 19.42 1.76 -25.31
CA ARG A 417 20.36 2.28 -26.31
C ARG A 417 19.65 3.08 -27.41
N ARG A 418 18.49 2.58 -27.88
CA ARG A 418 17.66 3.27 -28.88
C ARG A 418 17.20 4.64 -28.40
N LEU A 419 16.83 4.73 -27.13
CA LEU A 419 16.40 5.99 -26.53
C LEU A 419 17.56 7.00 -26.41
N LYS A 420 18.76 6.55 -26.04
CA LYS A 420 19.94 7.43 -26.05
C LYS A 420 20.23 7.98 -27.45
N GLU A 421 20.19 7.10 -28.46
CA GLU A 421 20.38 7.48 -29.86
C GLU A 421 19.25 8.39 -30.39
N ALA A 422 18.04 8.32 -29.85
CA ALA A 422 16.93 9.22 -30.20
C ALA A 422 17.13 10.61 -29.61
N ILE A 423 17.41 10.69 -28.30
CA ILE A 423 17.70 11.96 -27.60
C ILE A 423 18.91 12.67 -28.20
N GLU A 424 19.94 11.93 -28.64
CA GLU A 424 21.12 12.54 -29.29
C GLU A 424 20.86 13.06 -30.72
N ARG A 425 19.77 12.64 -31.36
CA ARG A 425 19.40 13.09 -32.72
C ARG A 425 18.54 14.34 -32.72
N GLU A 426 17.77 14.55 -31.65
CA GLU A 426 17.00 15.76 -31.39
C GLU A 426 17.93 16.90 -30.94
#